data_AF-A0A0V0TZD6-F1
#
_entry.id   AF-A0A0V0TZD6-F1
#
_cell.length_a   1.000
_cell.length_b   1.000
_cell.length_c   1.000
_cell.angle_alpha   90.00
_cell.angle_beta   90.00
_cell.angle_gamma   90.00
#
_symmetry.space_group_name_H-M   'P 1'
#
loop_
_entity.id
_entity.type
_entity.pdbx_description
1 polymer ?
#
loop_
_entity_poly.entity_id
_entity_poly.type
_entity_poly.pdbx_seq_one_letter_code
_entity_poly.pdbx_strand_id
1 'polypeptide(L)'
;MRYADNWNFLCHSYFTMIESTNDVSQFSELLQAFRDRYNCEAEYVVKSPGRINIIGEHIDYCGYAVLPMAINECIYAAFSVNQHSEELTVCNTDTEYDIFGLYSFIVGFIEFILDGQRPFEAILSCFTISCNNPCWKDYFLTGVQAAKGHVHDYQDEAGEDAEVKLAFRGFKAMISSKLPARAGLASSSALVCSAAACTMVAVGDGDFRTITKVQKLWRNFVHIKKMPALMVAVWITLFVLPHEKEGSAKYIQFKPLRLDDVTLPPKARFVVFHCGLESAKGAANSLFNKRVTECHLATKFIANVFRLDWRRMNTIKDVQDAVADVDENRFKEIALSAFGQDAYTVAEIISFLQCDECELEMLFYRRYPTKEQFYLKKRARHVIEESMRVKEFRSICDQFAN
;
A
#
# COMPACT_ATOMS: atom_id res chain seq x y z
N MET A 1 15.49 -21.94 11.69
CA MET A 1 14.63 -20.79 11.39
C MET A 1 15.23 -20.03 10.22
N ARG A 2 14.52 -19.92 9.09
CA ARG A 2 14.99 -19.15 7.93
C ARG A 2 14.53 -17.70 8.13
N TYR A 3 15.48 -16.78 8.15
CA TYR A 3 15.19 -15.35 8.30
C TYR A 3 15.19 -14.72 6.91
N ALA A 4 14.03 -14.20 6.49
CA ALA A 4 13.87 -13.55 5.20
C ALA A 4 14.10 -12.04 5.38
N ASP A 5 15.36 -11.66 5.58
CA ASP A 5 15.73 -10.25 5.63
C ASP A 5 15.96 -9.72 4.22
N ASN A 6 15.18 -8.69 3.88
CA ASN A 6 15.23 -7.88 2.65
C ASN A 6 15.26 -8.67 1.34
N TRP A 7 14.09 -8.76 0.71
CA TRP A 7 13.77 -9.32 -0.62
C TRP A 7 14.93 -9.31 -1.64
N ASN A 8 15.80 -10.32 -1.57
CA ASN A 8 16.89 -10.54 -2.49
C ASN A 8 16.39 -11.25 -3.75
N PHE A 9 16.05 -10.49 -4.80
CA PHE A 9 16.79 -10.47 -6.09
C PHE A 9 15.96 -9.93 -7.29
N LEU A 10 16.57 -9.01 -8.06
CA LEU A 10 16.54 -9.07 -9.52
C LEU A 10 17.43 -10.25 -9.94
N CYS A 11 16.82 -11.43 -9.94
CA CYS A 11 17.40 -12.77 -10.16
C CYS A 11 18.81 -12.81 -10.79
N HIS A 12 19.75 -13.49 -10.10
CA HIS A 12 21.12 -13.87 -10.48
C HIS A 12 22.24 -12.96 -9.97
N SER A 13 22.71 -13.22 -8.75
CA SER A 13 24.14 -13.47 -8.42
C SER A 13 24.50 -13.20 -6.94
N TYR A 14 23.93 -13.87 -5.95
CA TYR A 14 24.50 -14.00 -4.58
C TYR A 14 23.72 -15.11 -3.83
N PHE A 15 23.83 -16.36 -4.29
CA PHE A 15 23.58 -17.51 -3.42
C PHE A 15 24.94 -17.95 -2.87
N THR A 16 25.36 -17.33 -1.78
CA THR A 16 26.25 -17.99 -0.84
C THR A 16 25.35 -18.42 0.32
N MET A 17 25.31 -19.73 0.58
CA MET A 17 24.70 -20.30 1.78
C MET A 17 25.35 -19.64 2.99
N ILE A 18 24.67 -18.71 3.66
CA ILE A 18 25.16 -18.14 4.91
C ILE A 18 24.51 -18.91 6.07
N GLU A 19 25.36 -19.80 6.57
CA GLU A 19 25.62 -20.30 7.92
C GLU A 19 24.68 -19.94 9.09
N SER A 20 24.72 -20.87 10.05
CA SER A 20 23.97 -21.05 11.28
C SER A 20 24.15 -19.97 12.36
N THR A 21 24.10 -18.67 12.02
CA THR A 21 24.33 -17.56 12.95
C THR A 21 23.17 -16.57 13.08
N ASN A 22 21.93 -16.94 12.71
CA ASN A 22 20.78 -16.06 12.94
C ASN A 22 20.53 -15.90 14.44
N ASP A 23 21.07 -14.84 15.03
CA ASP A 23 20.66 -14.33 16.33
C ASP A 23 19.20 -13.87 16.21
N VAL A 24 18.29 -14.77 16.55
CA VAL A 24 16.84 -14.53 16.59
C VAL A 24 16.39 -14.02 17.96
N SER A 25 17.33 -13.64 18.85
CA SER A 25 17.01 -13.16 20.20
C SER A 25 16.08 -11.95 20.16
N GLN A 26 16.21 -11.08 19.17
CA GLN A 26 15.30 -9.94 18.97
C GLN A 26 13.84 -10.34 18.72
N PHE A 27 13.57 -11.59 18.32
CA PHE A 27 12.22 -12.11 18.08
C PHE A 27 11.76 -13.07 19.18
N SER A 28 12.49 -13.22 20.29
CA SER A 28 12.19 -14.24 21.31
C SER A 28 10.76 -14.14 21.83
N GLU A 29 10.27 -12.93 22.09
CA GLU A 29 8.89 -12.69 22.56
C GLU A 29 7.85 -13.10 21.51
N LEU A 30 8.06 -12.72 20.24
CA LEU A 30 7.18 -13.07 19.12
C LEU A 30 7.12 -14.58 18.88
N LEU A 31 8.29 -15.24 18.90
CA LEU A 31 8.42 -16.67 18.70
C LEU A 31 7.82 -17.47 19.86
N GLN A 32 8.00 -16.99 21.09
CA GLN A 32 7.38 -17.57 22.27
C GLN A 32 5.85 -17.44 22.20
N ALA A 33 5.33 -16.24 21.87
CA ALA A 33 3.89 -16.05 21.68
C ALA A 33 3.31 -16.95 20.58
N PHE A 34 4.05 -17.13 19.47
CA PHE A 34 3.66 -18.07 18.43
C PHE A 34 3.58 -19.52 18.94
N ARG A 35 4.63 -19.98 19.65
CA ARG A 35 4.69 -21.33 20.23
C ARG A 35 3.56 -21.57 21.21
N ASP A 36 3.34 -20.64 22.13
CA ASP A 36 2.29 -20.72 23.14
C ASP A 36 0.91 -20.78 22.49
N ARG A 37 0.69 -20.01 21.42
CA ARG A 37 -0.60 -19.96 20.72
C ARG A 37 -0.90 -21.20 19.88
N TYR A 38 0.10 -21.70 19.16
CA TYR A 38 -0.10 -22.69 18.09
C TYR A 38 0.45 -24.09 18.42
N ASN A 39 1.16 -24.23 19.54
CA ASN A 39 1.81 -25.45 20.00
C ASN A 39 2.76 -26.05 18.94
N CYS A 40 3.44 -25.19 18.20
CA CYS A 40 4.47 -25.54 17.22
C CYS A 40 5.47 -24.40 17.03
N GLU A 41 6.63 -24.68 16.45
CA GLU A 41 7.62 -23.65 16.12
C GLU A 41 7.22 -22.88 14.86
N ALA A 42 7.53 -21.59 14.83
CA ALA A 42 7.48 -20.82 13.59
C ALA A 42 8.61 -21.27 12.65
N GLU A 43 8.31 -21.43 11.37
CA GLU A 43 9.30 -21.81 10.35
C GLU A 43 10.05 -20.57 9.82
N TYR A 44 9.33 -19.45 9.74
CA TYR A 44 9.76 -18.21 9.09
C TYR A 44 9.38 -16.99 9.94
N VAL A 45 10.15 -15.92 9.78
CA VAL A 45 9.79 -14.57 10.24
C VAL A 45 9.89 -13.62 9.05
N VAL A 46 8.83 -12.85 8.83
CA VAL A 46 8.78 -11.76 7.85
C VAL A 46 8.85 -10.43 8.58
N LYS A 47 9.64 -9.51 8.03
CA LYS A 47 9.74 -8.11 8.45
C LYS A 47 9.17 -7.19 7.36
N SER A 48 8.37 -6.22 7.77
CA SER A 48 7.79 -5.20 6.90
C SER A 48 7.82 -3.84 7.60
N PRO A 49 8.78 -2.96 7.26
CA PRO A 49 8.90 -1.63 7.86
C PRO A 49 7.71 -0.72 7.53
N GLY A 50 7.46 0.21 8.45
CA GLY A 50 6.73 1.42 8.14
C GLY A 50 7.54 2.33 7.23
N ARG A 51 6.95 3.48 6.89
CA ARG A 51 7.65 4.50 6.11
C ARG A 51 7.18 5.89 6.45
N ILE A 52 8.04 6.85 6.22
CA ILE A 52 7.69 8.27 6.11
C ILE A 52 7.77 8.70 4.66
N ASN A 53 6.96 9.69 4.31
CA ASN A 53 7.15 10.42 3.07
C ASN A 53 7.94 11.68 3.41
N ILE A 54 9.10 11.90 2.78
CA ILE A 54 9.88 13.11 3.03
C ILE A 54 9.21 14.29 2.32
N ILE A 55 8.79 14.06 1.07
CA ILE A 55 8.05 15.04 0.27
C ILE A 55 7.26 14.33 -0.85
N GLY A 56 6.17 14.94 -1.31
CA GLY A 56 5.28 14.37 -2.32
C GLY A 56 3.98 13.87 -1.72
N GLU A 57 3.34 14.66 -0.85
CA GLU A 57 2.08 14.25 -0.24
C GLU A 57 0.90 14.38 -1.20
N HIS A 58 0.07 13.35 -1.27
CA HIS A 58 -1.18 13.36 -2.07
C HIS A 58 -1.01 13.54 -3.59
N ILE A 59 0.14 13.15 -4.16
CA ILE A 59 0.42 13.28 -5.60
C ILE A 59 0.70 11.94 -6.31
N ASP A 60 0.93 10.89 -5.53
CA ASP A 60 1.17 9.51 -5.95
C ASP A 60 0.01 8.94 -6.77
N TYR A 61 -1.23 9.02 -6.28
CA TYR A 61 -2.43 8.65 -7.05
C TYR A 61 -2.73 9.61 -8.21
N CYS A 62 -2.02 10.73 -8.31
CA CYS A 62 -2.06 11.62 -9.48
C CYS A 62 -0.95 11.31 -10.49
N GLY A 63 -0.22 10.20 -10.31
CA GLY A 63 0.80 9.70 -11.24
C GLY A 63 2.17 10.36 -11.08
N TYR A 64 2.33 11.30 -10.15
CA TYR A 64 3.60 11.99 -9.92
C TYR A 64 4.52 11.19 -9.01
N ALA A 65 5.82 11.45 -9.14
CA ALA A 65 6.82 10.82 -8.30
C ALA A 65 6.77 11.32 -6.85
N VAL A 66 7.15 10.45 -5.91
CA VAL A 66 7.23 10.75 -4.48
C VAL A 66 8.60 10.37 -3.93
N LEU A 67 8.97 10.91 -2.76
CA LEU A 67 10.26 10.65 -2.14
C LEU A 67 10.13 10.16 -0.69
N PRO A 68 9.74 8.90 -0.48
CA PRO A 68 9.66 8.28 0.83
C PRO A 68 10.96 7.62 1.30
N MET A 69 10.98 7.25 2.58
CA MET A 69 12.03 6.48 3.23
C MET A 69 11.41 5.50 4.24
N ALA A 70 11.96 4.28 4.33
CA ALA A 70 11.57 3.32 5.37
C ALA A 70 12.04 3.82 6.73
N ILE A 71 11.35 3.37 7.77
CA ILE A 71 11.75 3.59 9.16
C ILE A 71 12.02 2.26 9.83
N ASN A 72 12.71 2.31 10.98
CA ASN A 72 13.12 1.12 11.70
C ASN A 72 11.93 0.37 12.32
N GLU A 73 10.86 1.07 12.65
CA GLU A 73 9.64 0.48 13.18
C GLU A 73 8.94 -0.38 12.13
N CYS A 74 8.77 -1.66 12.44
CA CYS A 74 8.24 -2.66 11.52
C CYS A 74 7.01 -3.37 12.09
N ILE A 75 6.29 -4.02 11.17
CA ILE A 75 5.43 -5.15 11.45
C ILE A 75 6.21 -6.43 11.19
N TYR A 76 6.16 -7.34 12.16
CA TYR A 76 6.75 -8.66 12.09
C TYR A 76 5.65 -9.72 12.05
N ALA A 77 5.88 -10.77 11.27
CA ALA A 77 5.00 -11.93 11.21
C ALA A 77 5.83 -13.21 11.36
N ALA A 78 5.68 -13.91 12.48
CA ALA A 78 6.20 -15.27 12.63
C ALA A 78 5.14 -16.25 12.12
N PHE A 79 5.50 -17.18 11.24
CA PHE A 79 4.52 -18.09 10.64
C PHE A 79 5.05 -19.48 10.32
N SER A 80 4.13 -20.44 10.21
CA SER A 80 4.37 -21.83 9.80
C SER A 80 3.37 -22.22 8.71
N VAL A 81 3.83 -22.91 7.67
CA VAL A 81 2.99 -23.28 6.52
C VAL A 81 2.20 -24.54 6.83
N ASN A 82 0.91 -24.54 6.52
CA ASN A 82 0.09 -25.73 6.61
C ASN A 82 0.23 -26.56 5.33
N GLN A 83 0.88 -27.72 5.44
CA GLN A 83 1.14 -28.59 4.28
C GLN A 83 -0.11 -29.27 3.70
N HIS A 84 -1.22 -29.28 4.44
CA HIS A 84 -2.40 -30.10 4.13
C HIS A 84 -3.73 -29.34 4.15
N SER A 85 -3.72 -28.03 4.39
CA SER A 85 -4.93 -27.21 4.45
C SER A 85 -4.68 -25.82 3.86
N GLU A 86 -5.74 -25.21 3.33
CA GLU A 86 -5.80 -23.82 2.88
C GLU A 86 -6.14 -22.83 4.00
N GLU A 87 -6.27 -23.33 5.23
CA GLU A 87 -6.67 -22.55 6.39
C GLU A 87 -5.59 -21.54 6.84
N LEU A 88 -6.03 -20.31 7.02
CA LEU A 88 -5.28 -19.22 7.62
C LEU A 88 -5.76 -19.05 9.06
N THR A 89 -4.85 -19.11 10.02
CA THR A 89 -5.13 -18.77 11.42
C THR A 89 -4.14 -17.69 11.84
N VAL A 90 -4.63 -16.48 12.08
CA VAL A 90 -3.74 -15.32 12.33
C VAL A 90 -4.11 -14.65 13.64
N CYS A 91 -3.11 -14.49 14.51
CA CYS A 91 -3.21 -13.80 15.79
C CYS A 91 -2.36 -12.54 15.82
N ASN A 92 -2.67 -11.64 16.75
CA ASN A 92 -1.86 -10.47 17.06
C ASN A 92 -1.36 -10.57 18.50
N THR A 93 -0.09 -10.19 18.74
CA THR A 93 0.45 -10.12 20.10
C THR A 93 -0.25 -9.05 20.94
N ASP A 94 -0.76 -8.01 20.27
CA ASP A 94 -1.55 -6.95 20.90
C ASP A 94 -3.04 -7.35 20.91
N THR A 95 -3.55 -7.56 22.12
CA THR A 95 -4.92 -8.04 22.38
C THR A 95 -5.99 -6.99 22.06
N GLU A 96 -5.65 -5.71 21.92
CA GLU A 96 -6.61 -4.67 21.52
C GLU A 96 -7.18 -4.93 20.12
N TYR A 97 -6.38 -5.54 19.24
CA TYR A 97 -6.81 -5.92 17.89
C TYR A 97 -7.82 -7.07 17.87
N ASP A 98 -7.88 -7.85 18.95
CA ASP A 98 -8.80 -9.00 19.06
C ASP A 98 -10.17 -8.60 19.66
N ILE A 99 -10.27 -7.44 20.31
CA ILE A 99 -11.49 -6.93 20.96
C ILE A 99 -12.46 -6.29 19.95
N PHE A 100 -11.95 -5.69 18.85
CA PHE A 100 -12.79 -4.97 17.87
C PHE A 100 -13.73 -5.85 17.03
N GLY A 101 -13.65 -7.18 17.15
CA GLY A 101 -14.64 -8.11 16.57
C GLY A 101 -16.00 -8.14 17.29
N LEU A 102 -16.11 -7.57 18.49
CA LEU A 102 -17.26 -7.80 19.39
C LEU A 102 -18.44 -6.83 19.18
N TYR A 103 -18.23 -5.63 18.63
CA TYR A 103 -19.30 -4.63 18.57
C TYR A 103 -20.34 -4.81 17.45
N SER A 104 -20.23 -5.86 16.62
CA SER A 104 -21.19 -6.06 15.54
C SER A 104 -22.29 -7.09 15.81
N PHE A 105 -22.23 -7.98 16.80
CA PHE A 105 -23.32 -8.94 17.00
C PHE A 105 -23.43 -9.45 18.44
N ILE A 106 -24.65 -9.34 18.97
CA ILE A 106 -25.27 -10.09 20.07
C ILE A 106 -25.22 -9.45 21.47
N VAL A 107 -26.37 -8.84 21.80
CA VAL A 107 -26.98 -8.87 23.13
C VAL A 107 -27.20 -10.34 23.51
N GLY A 108 -26.44 -10.84 24.48
CA GLY A 108 -26.75 -12.08 25.19
C GLY A 108 -26.09 -13.35 24.66
N PHE A 109 -24.78 -13.50 24.83
CA PHE A 109 -24.13 -14.76 25.23
C PHE A 109 -22.71 -14.42 25.68
N ILE A 110 -22.51 -14.35 27.00
CA ILE A 110 -21.18 -14.23 27.61
C ILE A 110 -20.56 -15.63 27.55
N GLU A 111 -19.86 -15.94 26.46
CA GLU A 111 -18.86 -17.00 26.50
C GLU A 111 -17.63 -16.49 27.24
N PHE A 112 -17.28 -17.24 28.29
CA PHE A 112 -16.17 -17.02 29.19
C PHE A 112 -14.87 -16.70 28.43
N ILE A 113 -14.27 -15.56 28.79
CA ILE A 113 -12.92 -15.16 28.38
C ILE A 113 -11.94 -16.09 29.11
N LEU A 114 -11.41 -17.06 28.39
CA LEU A 114 -10.21 -17.82 28.77
C LEU A 114 -9.27 -17.70 27.56
N ASP A 115 -8.13 -17.02 27.76
CA ASP A 115 -7.17 -16.53 26.76
C ASP A 115 -7.63 -15.38 25.85
N GLY A 116 -7.23 -14.16 26.24
CA GLY A 116 -7.57 -12.88 25.61
C GLY A 116 -6.98 -12.63 24.22
N GLN A 117 -6.66 -13.66 23.43
CA GLN A 117 -6.29 -13.53 22.02
C GLN A 117 -7.23 -14.35 21.13
N ARG A 118 -8.05 -13.70 20.29
CA ARG A 118 -8.93 -14.38 19.33
C ARG A 118 -8.34 -14.28 17.93
N PRO A 119 -7.89 -15.40 17.32
CA PRO A 119 -7.46 -15.40 15.93
C PRO A 119 -8.60 -14.97 15.03
N PHE A 120 -8.26 -14.38 13.88
CA PHE A 120 -9.16 -14.51 12.75
C PHE A 120 -8.75 -15.75 11.94
N GLU A 121 -9.78 -16.43 11.46
CA GLU A 121 -9.65 -17.60 10.61
C GLU A 121 -10.22 -17.29 9.22
N ALA A 122 -9.58 -17.82 8.19
CA ALA A 122 -10.01 -17.69 6.79
C ALA A 122 -9.54 -18.90 5.98
N ILE A 123 -10.16 -19.16 4.83
CA ILE A 123 -9.72 -20.20 3.90
C ILE A 123 -9.20 -19.50 2.64
N LEU A 124 -8.00 -19.83 2.14
CA LEU A 124 -7.40 -19.15 0.99
C LEU A 124 -8.29 -19.13 -0.26
N SER A 125 -9.04 -20.20 -0.52
CA SER A 125 -10.02 -20.25 -1.61
C SER A 125 -11.24 -19.39 -1.37
N CYS A 126 -11.62 -19.10 -0.11
CA CYS A 126 -12.86 -18.43 0.23
C CYS A 126 -12.75 -17.53 1.48
N PHE A 127 -12.66 -16.22 1.25
CA PHE A 127 -12.78 -15.20 2.28
C PHE A 127 -13.36 -13.91 1.72
N THR A 128 -13.80 -13.01 2.61
CA THR A 128 -14.32 -11.69 2.25
C THR A 128 -13.48 -10.58 2.88
N ILE A 129 -13.31 -9.48 2.16
CA ILE A 129 -12.62 -8.28 2.65
C ILE A 129 -13.67 -7.17 2.79
N SER A 130 -13.84 -6.64 4.01
CA SER A 130 -14.66 -5.46 4.21
C SER A 130 -13.96 -4.21 3.68
N CYS A 131 -14.60 -3.54 2.73
CA CYS A 131 -14.16 -2.23 2.25
C CYS A 131 -14.81 -1.07 3.02
N ASN A 132 -15.89 -1.36 3.78
CA ASN A 132 -16.65 -0.38 4.54
C ASN A 132 -16.26 -0.50 6.01
N ASN A 133 -15.44 0.44 6.49
CA ASN A 133 -14.87 0.40 7.85
C ASN A 133 -14.01 -0.85 8.11
N PRO A 134 -12.88 -1.01 7.39
CA PRO A 134 -12.01 -2.18 7.51
C PRO A 134 -11.40 -2.28 8.92
N CYS A 135 -11.36 -3.50 9.45
CA CYS A 135 -10.56 -3.82 10.62
C CYS A 135 -9.21 -4.43 10.21
N TRP A 136 -8.35 -4.73 11.17
CA TRP A 136 -6.97 -5.17 10.90
C TRP A 136 -6.89 -6.44 10.03
N LYS A 137 -7.83 -7.39 10.20
CA LYS A 137 -7.90 -8.60 9.37
C LYS A 137 -8.12 -8.29 7.89
N ASP A 138 -8.89 -7.25 7.57
CA ASP A 138 -9.19 -6.87 6.18
C ASP A 138 -7.93 -6.37 5.46
N TYR A 139 -7.04 -5.69 6.19
CA TYR A 139 -5.72 -5.32 5.69
C TYR A 139 -4.82 -6.55 5.50
N PHE A 140 -4.85 -7.51 6.43
CA PHE A 140 -4.08 -8.75 6.24
C PHE A 140 -4.56 -9.54 5.02
N LEU A 141 -5.87 -9.81 4.94
CA LEU A 141 -6.50 -10.53 3.83
C LEU A 141 -6.34 -9.81 2.47
N THR A 142 -6.20 -8.49 2.48
CA THR A 142 -5.82 -7.71 1.29
C THR A 142 -4.45 -8.14 0.74
N GLY A 143 -3.45 -8.32 1.61
CA GLY A 143 -2.13 -8.81 1.20
C GLY A 143 -2.18 -10.24 0.66
N VAL A 144 -2.95 -11.11 1.34
CA VAL A 144 -3.21 -12.49 0.91
C VAL A 144 -3.84 -12.51 -0.49
N GLN A 145 -4.90 -11.73 -0.71
CA GLN A 145 -5.61 -11.67 -1.99
C GLN A 145 -4.70 -11.20 -3.13
N ALA A 146 -3.85 -10.20 -2.87
CA ALA A 146 -2.95 -9.68 -3.89
C ALA A 146 -1.86 -10.70 -4.27
N ALA A 147 -1.26 -11.38 -3.28
CA ALA A 147 -0.30 -12.45 -3.51
C ALA A 147 -0.93 -13.63 -4.29
N LYS A 148 -2.14 -14.04 -3.90
CA LYS A 148 -2.92 -15.08 -4.61
C LYS A 148 -3.18 -14.70 -6.07
N GLY A 149 -3.64 -13.48 -6.34
CA GLY A 149 -3.84 -13.01 -7.71
C GLY A 149 -2.55 -13.05 -8.53
N HIS A 150 -1.42 -12.69 -7.93
CA HIS A 150 -0.12 -12.73 -8.61
C HIS A 150 0.38 -14.14 -8.93
N VAL A 151 0.15 -15.08 -8.02
CA VAL A 151 0.41 -16.50 -8.23
C VAL A 151 -0.44 -17.04 -9.38
N HIS A 152 -1.74 -16.71 -9.43
CA HIS A 152 -2.61 -17.11 -10.53
C HIS A 152 -2.12 -16.57 -11.88
N ASP A 153 -1.83 -15.26 -11.97
CA ASP A 153 -1.29 -14.66 -13.20
C ASP A 153 0.00 -15.36 -13.67
N TYR A 154 0.87 -15.75 -12.74
CA TYR A 154 2.09 -16.48 -13.05
C TYR A 154 1.80 -17.87 -13.62
N GLN A 155 0.89 -18.63 -12.99
CA GLN A 155 0.50 -19.96 -13.48
C GLN A 155 -0.15 -19.88 -14.86
N ASP A 156 -1.01 -18.89 -15.08
CA ASP A 156 -1.68 -18.66 -16.36
C ASP A 156 -0.66 -18.25 -17.46
N GLU A 157 0.32 -17.41 -17.14
CA GLU A 157 1.40 -17.02 -18.07
C GLU A 157 2.36 -18.19 -18.38
N ALA A 158 2.63 -19.07 -17.41
CA ALA A 158 3.60 -20.15 -17.56
C ALA A 158 3.03 -21.40 -18.27
N GLY A 159 1.71 -21.60 -18.26
CA GLY A 159 1.04 -22.72 -18.94
C GLY A 159 1.40 -24.09 -18.37
N GLU A 160 1.30 -25.14 -19.20
CA GLU A 160 1.58 -26.53 -18.81
C GLU A 160 3.07 -26.79 -18.49
N ASP A 161 3.96 -25.95 -19.00
CA ASP A 161 5.43 -26.04 -18.86
C ASP A 161 5.98 -25.28 -17.65
N ALA A 162 5.11 -24.87 -16.71
CA ALA A 162 5.55 -24.19 -15.49
C ALA A 162 6.53 -25.07 -14.70
N GLU A 163 7.79 -24.60 -14.53
CA GLU A 163 8.83 -25.29 -13.75
C GLU A 163 8.37 -25.60 -12.31
N VAL A 164 7.45 -24.80 -11.77
CA VAL A 164 6.91 -24.97 -10.42
C VAL A 164 5.38 -24.93 -10.46
N LYS A 165 4.73 -26.04 -10.09
CA LYS A 165 3.29 -26.07 -9.80
C LYS A 165 3.05 -25.53 -8.39
N LEU A 166 2.53 -24.31 -8.30
CA LEU A 166 2.19 -23.66 -7.03
C LEU A 166 0.99 -24.37 -6.39
N ALA A 167 1.09 -24.61 -5.09
CA ALA A 167 0.03 -25.23 -4.29
C ALA A 167 -0.46 -24.20 -3.27
N PHE A 168 -1.76 -23.91 -3.26
CA PHE A 168 -2.33 -23.01 -2.28
C PHE A 168 -2.32 -23.69 -0.90
N ARG A 169 -1.40 -23.25 -0.04
CA ARG A 169 -1.23 -23.74 1.32
C ARG A 169 -1.53 -22.62 2.30
N GLY A 170 -2.39 -22.93 3.26
CA GLY A 170 -2.69 -22.07 4.40
C GLY A 170 -1.48 -21.94 5.32
N PHE A 171 -1.61 -21.14 6.37
CA PHE A 171 -0.55 -20.94 7.35
C PHE A 171 -1.10 -20.39 8.65
N LYS A 172 -0.36 -20.62 9.74
CA LYS A 172 -0.57 -19.97 11.03
C LYS A 172 0.39 -18.80 11.15
N ALA A 173 -0.07 -17.62 11.59
CA ALA A 173 0.80 -16.45 11.73
C ALA A 173 0.53 -15.67 13.02
N MET A 174 1.60 -15.29 13.72
CA MET A 174 1.57 -14.35 14.85
C MET A 174 2.14 -13.01 14.39
N ILE A 175 1.35 -11.95 14.55
CA ILE A 175 1.71 -10.58 14.17
C ILE A 175 2.17 -9.80 15.40
N SER A 176 3.29 -9.10 15.29
CA SER A 176 3.76 -8.17 16.32
C SER A 176 4.30 -6.88 15.71
N SER A 177 4.08 -5.75 16.38
CA SER A 177 4.44 -4.44 15.86
C SER A 177 4.61 -3.43 16.99
N LYS A 178 5.65 -2.60 16.90
CA LYS A 178 5.76 -1.33 17.65
C LYS A 178 5.42 -0.12 16.79
N LEU A 179 5.13 -0.32 15.50
CA LEU A 179 4.78 0.73 14.56
C LEU A 179 3.40 1.31 14.93
N PRO A 180 3.30 2.60 15.29
CA PRO A 180 2.04 3.21 15.73
C PRO A 180 0.95 3.12 14.66
N ALA A 181 -0.22 2.62 15.03
CA ALA A 181 -1.36 2.57 14.14
C ALA A 181 -1.95 3.95 13.88
N ARG A 182 -2.44 4.18 12.64
CA ARG A 182 -3.13 5.42 12.24
C ARG A 182 -2.33 6.71 12.44
N ALA A 183 -1.00 6.60 12.58
CA ALA A 183 -0.06 7.69 12.84
C ALA A 183 0.56 8.33 11.58
N GLY A 184 0.11 7.96 10.38
CA GLY A 184 0.72 8.40 9.13
C GLY A 184 1.97 7.60 8.70
N LEU A 185 2.41 6.61 9.49
CA LEU A 185 3.64 5.82 9.28
C LEU A 185 3.46 4.53 8.45
N ALA A 186 2.32 4.41 7.75
CA ALA A 186 2.01 3.27 6.87
C ALA A 186 1.83 1.90 7.54
N SER A 187 1.45 1.83 8.82
CA SER A 187 1.23 0.54 9.49
C SER A 187 0.26 -0.40 8.76
N SER A 188 -0.81 0.13 8.18
CA SER A 188 -1.74 -0.67 7.36
C SER A 188 -1.07 -1.29 6.13
N SER A 189 -0.17 -0.54 5.49
CA SER A 189 0.53 -0.99 4.30
C SER A 189 1.64 -1.96 4.63
N ALA A 190 2.34 -1.75 5.75
CA ALA A 190 3.29 -2.71 6.30
C ALA A 190 2.60 -4.06 6.57
N LEU A 191 1.38 -4.06 7.11
CA LEU A 191 0.62 -5.27 7.42
C LEU A 191 0.17 -6.01 6.15
N VAL A 192 -0.28 -5.26 5.14
CA VAL A 192 -0.59 -5.82 3.82
C VAL A 192 0.66 -6.47 3.21
N CYS A 193 1.81 -5.79 3.26
CA CYS A 193 3.05 -6.31 2.68
C CYS A 193 3.56 -7.55 3.42
N SER A 194 3.44 -7.59 4.76
CA SER A 194 3.82 -8.79 5.52
C SER A 194 2.90 -9.97 5.20
N ALA A 195 1.58 -9.76 5.09
CA ALA A 195 0.63 -10.79 4.71
C ALA A 195 0.88 -11.34 3.29
N ALA A 196 1.19 -10.44 2.34
CA ALA A 196 1.56 -10.82 0.98
C ALA A 196 2.84 -11.66 0.98
N ALA A 197 3.87 -11.26 1.74
CA ALA A 197 5.10 -12.03 1.89
C ALA A 197 4.85 -13.44 2.46
N CYS A 198 4.09 -13.55 3.56
CA CYS A 198 3.73 -14.85 4.15
C CYS A 198 3.03 -15.75 3.13
N THR A 199 2.07 -15.19 2.38
CA THR A 199 1.32 -15.93 1.36
C THR A 199 2.21 -16.35 0.20
N MET A 200 3.14 -15.49 -0.23
CA MET A 200 4.10 -15.83 -1.28
C MET A 200 5.04 -16.96 -0.87
N VAL A 201 5.46 -17.03 0.40
CA VAL A 201 6.24 -18.18 0.91
C VAL A 201 5.37 -19.44 0.98
N ALA A 202 4.14 -19.32 1.48
CA ALA A 202 3.26 -20.47 1.68
C ALA A 202 2.84 -21.12 0.36
N VAL A 203 2.56 -20.30 -0.66
CA VAL A 203 2.10 -20.76 -1.98
C VAL A 203 3.26 -21.04 -2.94
N GLY A 204 4.40 -20.38 -2.73
CA GLY A 204 5.63 -20.52 -3.50
C GLY A 204 6.42 -21.80 -3.20
N ASP A 205 7.65 -21.86 -3.72
CA ASP A 205 8.62 -22.91 -3.42
C ASP A 205 9.29 -22.77 -2.04
N GLY A 206 8.85 -21.82 -1.22
CA GLY A 206 9.42 -21.50 0.09
C GLY A 206 10.69 -20.63 0.06
N ASP A 207 11.22 -20.30 -1.13
CA ASP A 207 12.49 -19.57 -1.28
C ASP A 207 12.34 -18.24 -2.07
N PHE A 208 11.11 -17.78 -2.29
CA PHE A 208 10.77 -16.59 -3.10
C PHE A 208 11.31 -16.62 -4.55
N ARG A 209 11.92 -17.72 -5.01
CA ARG A 209 12.59 -17.81 -6.32
C ARG A 209 11.59 -17.78 -7.46
N THR A 210 10.39 -18.32 -7.25
CA THR A 210 9.36 -18.37 -8.28
C THR A 210 8.71 -17.01 -8.54
N ILE A 211 8.84 -16.05 -7.61
CA ILE A 211 8.19 -14.74 -7.72
C ILE A 211 9.25 -13.64 -7.94
N THR A 212 9.97 -13.76 -9.05
CA THR A 212 10.93 -12.77 -9.55
C THR A 212 10.27 -11.46 -10.04
N LYS A 213 8.93 -11.41 -10.07
CA LYS A 213 8.15 -10.28 -10.57
C LYS A 213 7.29 -9.64 -9.48
N VAL A 214 7.86 -9.32 -8.31
CA VAL A 214 7.19 -8.46 -7.29
C VAL A 214 6.71 -7.13 -7.92
N GLN A 215 7.36 -6.66 -8.98
CA GLN A 215 6.90 -5.56 -9.84
C GLN A 215 5.58 -5.83 -10.59
N LYS A 216 4.98 -7.01 -10.53
CA LYS A 216 3.62 -7.27 -11.03
C LYS A 216 2.62 -7.39 -9.87
N LEU A 217 3.07 -7.69 -8.66
CA LEU A 217 2.22 -7.78 -7.47
C LEU A 217 1.40 -6.49 -7.24
N TRP A 218 1.98 -5.32 -7.53
CA TRP A 218 1.27 -4.04 -7.42
C TRP A 218 0.03 -3.96 -8.34
N ARG A 219 0.02 -4.66 -9.49
CA ARG A 219 -1.11 -4.72 -10.42
C ARG A 219 -2.31 -5.42 -9.77
N ASN A 220 -2.07 -6.37 -8.87
CA ASN A 220 -3.15 -7.14 -8.25
C ASN A 220 -3.74 -6.46 -7.02
N PHE A 221 -3.05 -5.46 -6.46
CA PHE A 221 -3.68 -4.51 -5.55
C PHE A 221 -4.69 -3.57 -6.25
N VAL A 222 -4.68 -3.46 -7.60
CA VAL A 222 -5.62 -2.63 -8.38
C VAL A 222 -7.07 -3.13 -8.34
N HIS A 223 -7.28 -4.42 -8.06
CA HIS A 223 -8.61 -4.99 -7.93
C HIS A 223 -9.35 -4.54 -6.66
N ILE A 224 -8.66 -3.89 -5.71
CA ILE A 224 -9.25 -3.29 -4.50
C ILE A 224 -9.71 -1.86 -4.81
N LYS A 225 -10.56 -1.72 -5.84
CA LYS A 225 -11.05 -0.43 -6.35
C LYS A 225 -11.68 0.47 -5.29
N LYS A 226 -12.08 -0.08 -4.13
CA LYS A 226 -12.75 0.64 -3.04
C LYS A 226 -11.80 1.18 -1.96
N MET A 227 -10.48 0.94 -2.04
CA MET A 227 -9.49 1.40 -1.05
C MET A 227 -8.25 2.06 -1.68
N PRO A 228 -8.41 3.14 -2.46
CA PRO A 228 -7.29 3.79 -3.17
C PRO A 228 -6.18 4.25 -2.21
N ALA A 229 -6.56 4.68 -1.02
CA ALA A 229 -5.68 5.12 0.05
C ALA A 229 -4.70 4.05 0.55
N LEU A 230 -5.16 2.79 0.54
CA LEU A 230 -4.38 1.63 0.93
C LEU A 230 -3.48 1.19 -0.20
N MET A 231 -4.02 1.08 -1.42
CA MET A 231 -3.25 0.65 -2.61
C MET A 231 -1.96 1.44 -2.78
N VAL A 232 -2.06 2.76 -2.75
CA VAL A 232 -0.92 3.63 -3.03
C VAL A 232 0.12 3.55 -1.92
N ALA A 233 -0.34 3.48 -0.67
CA ALA A 233 0.57 3.34 0.46
C ALA A 233 1.25 1.95 0.48
N VAL A 234 0.56 0.89 0.03
CA VAL A 234 1.13 -0.44 -0.18
C VAL A 234 2.18 -0.42 -1.28
N TRP A 235 1.91 0.26 -2.40
CA TRP A 235 2.89 0.42 -3.48
C TRP A 235 4.17 1.06 -2.97
N ILE A 236 4.04 2.20 -2.31
CA ILE A 236 5.19 2.91 -1.73
C ILE A 236 5.93 2.01 -0.74
N THR A 237 5.21 1.37 0.18
CA THR A 237 5.84 0.52 1.21
C THR A 237 6.61 -0.63 0.56
N LEU A 238 5.96 -1.41 -0.32
CA LEU A 238 6.55 -2.55 -1.03
C LEU A 238 7.80 -2.19 -1.82
N PHE A 239 7.89 -0.96 -2.35
CA PHE A 239 9.01 -0.52 -3.17
C PHE A 239 10.18 0.06 -2.37
N VAL A 240 9.94 0.49 -1.13
CA VAL A 240 11.01 0.91 -0.23
C VAL A 240 11.71 -0.31 0.40
N LEU A 241 10.99 -1.40 0.66
CA LEU A 241 11.52 -2.63 1.30
C LEU A 241 12.77 -3.25 0.65
N PRO A 242 12.86 -3.41 -0.68
CA PRO A 242 13.85 -4.33 -1.27
C PRO A 242 15.25 -3.73 -1.39
N HIS A 243 15.46 -2.48 -0.98
CA HIS A 243 16.67 -1.73 -1.25
C HIS A 243 17.07 -0.82 -0.09
N GLU A 244 16.86 -1.25 1.14
CA GLU A 244 17.25 -0.51 2.33
C GLU A 244 18.79 -0.42 2.40
N LYS A 245 19.37 0.60 1.77
CA LYS A 245 20.69 1.10 2.15
C LYS A 245 20.46 2.10 3.27
N GLU A 246 21.06 1.85 4.43
CA GLU A 246 20.99 2.79 5.55
C GLU A 246 21.37 4.21 5.10
N GLY A 247 20.53 5.20 5.43
CA GLY A 247 20.72 6.60 5.01
C GLY A 247 20.29 6.93 3.58
N SER A 248 19.62 6.03 2.86
CA SER A 248 19.02 6.30 1.55
C SER A 248 17.51 6.44 1.60
N ALA A 249 16.97 7.36 0.79
CA ALA A 249 15.56 7.44 0.47
C ALA A 249 15.32 6.93 -0.97
N LYS A 250 14.05 6.79 -1.35
CA LYS A 250 13.68 6.32 -2.69
C LYS A 250 12.91 7.38 -3.45
N TYR A 251 13.34 7.69 -4.66
CA TYR A 251 12.54 8.42 -5.62
C TYR A 251 11.70 7.42 -6.42
N ILE A 252 10.40 7.41 -6.18
CA ILE A 252 9.46 6.42 -6.74
C ILE A 252 8.67 7.07 -7.85
N GLN A 253 8.75 6.51 -9.06
CA GLN A 253 7.96 6.92 -10.23
C GLN A 253 7.01 5.78 -10.60
N PHE A 254 5.79 6.08 -11.07
CA PHE A 254 4.74 5.06 -11.24
C PHE A 254 4.46 4.64 -12.68
N LYS A 255 4.85 5.43 -13.69
CA LYS A 255 4.57 5.16 -15.13
C LYS A 255 5.75 5.59 -16.03
N PRO A 256 6.66 4.67 -16.42
CA PRO A 256 6.81 3.31 -15.90
C PRO A 256 7.27 3.32 -14.43
N LEU A 257 7.11 2.19 -13.74
CA LEU A 257 7.61 2.03 -12.37
C LEU A 257 9.14 2.12 -12.37
N ARG A 258 9.70 3.10 -11.64
CA ARG A 258 11.16 3.25 -11.43
C ARG A 258 11.44 3.63 -9.99
N LEU A 259 12.53 3.09 -9.45
CA LEU A 259 12.94 3.23 -8.05
C LEU A 259 14.40 3.66 -8.02
N ASP A 260 14.64 4.94 -7.87
CA ASP A 260 15.99 5.48 -7.84
C ASP A 260 16.40 5.77 -6.40
N ASP A 261 17.60 5.33 -6.03
CA ASP A 261 18.20 5.72 -4.74
C ASP A 261 18.42 7.23 -4.69
N VAL A 262 18.18 7.80 -3.51
CA VAL A 262 18.42 9.20 -3.17
C VAL A 262 19.27 9.24 -1.91
N THR A 263 20.51 9.73 -2.05
CA THR A 263 21.35 10.04 -0.89
C THR A 263 20.82 11.29 -0.22
N LEU A 264 20.41 11.18 1.05
CA LEU A 264 19.95 12.33 1.83
C LEU A 264 21.14 13.21 2.26
N PRO A 265 20.92 14.52 2.52
CA PRO A 265 22.00 15.40 2.97
C PRO A 265 22.67 14.87 4.25
N PRO A 266 23.99 14.63 4.27
CA PRO A 266 24.65 13.82 5.30
C PRO A 266 24.61 14.45 6.71
N LYS A 267 24.45 15.77 6.77
CA LYS A 267 24.36 16.55 8.02
C LYS A 267 22.92 16.82 8.48
N ALA A 268 21.93 16.43 7.68
CA ALA A 268 20.52 16.56 8.07
C ALA A 268 20.05 15.30 8.81
N ARG A 269 19.04 15.47 9.67
CA ARG A 269 18.33 14.37 10.33
C ARG A 269 16.84 14.64 10.21
N PHE A 270 16.09 13.58 9.90
CA PHE A 270 14.63 13.62 9.91
C PHE A 270 14.13 13.12 11.26
N VAL A 271 13.32 13.93 11.94
CA VAL A 271 12.73 13.60 13.23
C VAL A 271 11.22 13.56 13.08
N VAL A 272 10.59 12.48 13.54
CA VAL A 272 9.16 12.24 13.43
C VAL A 272 8.50 12.60 14.76
N PHE A 273 7.54 13.52 14.72
CA PHE A 273 6.71 13.88 15.88
C PHE A 273 5.27 13.46 15.63
N HIS A 274 4.72 12.62 16.51
CA HIS A 274 3.31 12.26 16.47
C HIS A 274 2.47 13.37 17.11
N CYS A 275 1.47 13.88 16.39
CA CYS A 275 0.64 15.00 16.87
C CYS A 275 -0.41 14.61 17.93
N GLY A 276 -0.48 13.33 18.31
CA GLY A 276 -1.44 12.82 19.30
C GLY A 276 -2.83 12.51 18.73
N LEU A 277 -3.04 12.66 17.42
CA LEU A 277 -4.31 12.42 16.76
C LEU A 277 -4.25 11.22 15.83
N GLU A 278 -5.24 10.34 15.93
CA GLU A 278 -5.40 9.22 15.00
C GLU A 278 -5.98 9.66 13.66
N SER A 279 -5.45 9.09 12.57
CA SER A 279 -5.98 9.28 11.24
C SER A 279 -7.26 8.47 11.00
N ALA A 280 -8.33 9.16 10.59
CA ALA A 280 -9.57 8.54 10.12
C ALA A 280 -9.52 8.05 8.64
N LYS A 281 -8.32 7.76 8.11
CA LYS A 281 -8.09 7.43 6.69
C LYS A 281 -8.93 6.26 6.17
N GLY A 282 -9.18 5.25 7.02
CA GLY A 282 -9.97 4.06 6.70
C GLY A 282 -11.49 4.20 6.87
N ALA A 283 -11.99 5.35 7.36
CA ALA A 283 -13.43 5.53 7.55
C ALA A 283 -14.17 5.56 6.21
N ALA A 284 -15.41 5.05 6.18
CA ALA A 284 -16.28 5.10 4.99
C ALA A 284 -16.44 6.54 4.46
N ASN A 285 -16.36 7.54 5.36
CA ASN A 285 -16.45 8.96 5.04
C ASN A 285 -15.12 9.71 4.99
N SER A 286 -14.03 8.99 4.77
CA SER A 286 -12.68 9.53 4.76
C SER A 286 -12.52 10.72 3.82
N LEU A 287 -11.94 11.80 4.35
CA LEU A 287 -11.52 12.95 3.55
C LEU A 287 -10.51 12.54 2.48
N PHE A 288 -9.72 11.47 2.70
CA PHE A 288 -8.77 10.97 1.72
C PHE A 288 -9.45 10.60 0.41
N ASN A 289 -10.51 9.77 0.46
CA ASN A 289 -11.23 9.34 -0.74
C ASN A 289 -11.86 10.53 -1.47
N LYS A 290 -12.35 11.53 -0.73
CA LYS A 290 -12.80 12.80 -1.32
C LYS A 290 -11.66 13.52 -2.05
N ARG A 291 -10.45 13.57 -1.52
CA ARG A 291 -9.30 14.19 -2.19
C ARG A 291 -8.93 13.46 -3.48
N VAL A 292 -8.95 12.13 -3.50
CA VAL A 292 -8.69 11.35 -4.73
C VAL A 292 -9.74 11.67 -5.79
N THR A 293 -11.03 11.63 -5.42
CA THR A 293 -12.13 12.02 -6.32
C THR A 293 -11.94 13.44 -6.86
N GLU A 294 -11.63 14.42 -6.00
CA GLU A 294 -11.38 15.81 -6.43
C GLU A 294 -10.20 15.90 -7.44
N CYS A 295 -9.16 15.07 -7.30
CA CYS A 295 -8.02 15.06 -8.23
C CYS A 295 -8.37 14.40 -9.58
N HIS A 296 -9.15 13.32 -9.57
CA HIS A 296 -9.66 12.71 -10.80
C HIS A 296 -10.57 13.67 -11.57
N LEU A 297 -11.47 14.35 -10.86
CA LEU A 297 -12.32 15.39 -11.44
C LEU A 297 -11.50 16.57 -11.99
N ALA A 298 -10.52 17.05 -11.22
CA ALA A 298 -9.61 18.10 -11.67
C ALA A 298 -8.84 17.69 -12.94
N THR A 299 -8.40 16.44 -13.04
CA THR A 299 -7.77 15.89 -14.24
C THR A 299 -8.66 16.08 -15.46
N LYS A 300 -9.97 15.79 -15.33
CA LYS A 300 -10.91 15.92 -16.45
C LYS A 300 -11.05 17.36 -16.92
N PHE A 301 -11.11 18.31 -15.98
CA PHE A 301 -11.18 19.74 -16.28
C PHE A 301 -9.92 20.23 -17.00
N ILE A 302 -8.75 19.84 -16.51
CA ILE A 302 -7.46 20.21 -17.10
C ILE A 302 -7.35 19.65 -18.52
N ALA A 303 -7.72 18.39 -18.73
CA ALA A 303 -7.72 17.76 -20.05
C ALA A 303 -8.56 18.54 -21.08
N ASN A 304 -9.74 19.04 -20.69
CA ASN A 304 -10.60 19.85 -21.56
C ASN A 304 -9.93 21.15 -22.02
N VAL A 305 -9.23 21.87 -21.13
CA VAL A 305 -8.54 23.12 -21.52
C VAL A 305 -7.39 22.86 -22.49
N PHE A 306 -6.71 21.72 -22.35
CA PHE A 306 -5.69 21.27 -23.30
C PHE A 306 -6.28 20.60 -24.56
N ARG A 307 -7.62 20.58 -24.72
CA ARG A 307 -8.34 19.96 -25.85
C ARG A 307 -8.03 18.47 -26.02
N LEU A 308 -7.73 17.78 -24.92
CA LEU A 308 -7.56 16.34 -24.87
C LEU A 308 -8.89 15.66 -24.58
N ASP A 309 -9.04 14.41 -25.02
CA ASP A 309 -10.17 13.58 -24.60
C ASP A 309 -10.06 13.25 -23.11
N TRP A 310 -10.82 13.98 -22.29
CA TRP A 310 -10.82 13.84 -20.83
C TRP A 310 -11.18 12.42 -20.37
N ARG A 311 -11.94 11.66 -21.17
CA ARG A 311 -12.34 10.29 -20.83
C ARG A 311 -11.15 9.35 -20.78
N ARG A 312 -10.11 9.61 -21.59
CA ARG A 312 -8.87 8.82 -21.65
C ARG A 312 -7.83 9.21 -20.58
N MET A 313 -7.99 10.36 -19.94
CA MET A 313 -7.01 10.90 -18.99
C MET A 313 -7.35 10.50 -17.56
N ASN A 314 -6.53 9.71 -16.89
CA ASN A 314 -6.84 9.23 -15.53
C ASN A 314 -6.26 10.12 -14.45
N THR A 315 -5.08 10.71 -14.70
CA THR A 315 -4.36 11.53 -13.73
C THR A 315 -3.85 12.84 -14.33
N ILE A 316 -3.57 13.83 -13.48
CA ILE A 316 -3.00 15.12 -13.91
C ILE A 316 -1.65 14.90 -14.59
N LYS A 317 -0.86 13.90 -14.15
CA LYS A 317 0.38 13.51 -14.84
C LYS A 317 0.13 12.98 -16.25
N ASP A 318 -0.92 12.18 -16.47
CA ASP A 318 -1.26 11.70 -17.83
C ASP A 318 -1.55 12.88 -18.77
N VAL A 319 -2.22 13.92 -18.27
CA VAL A 319 -2.45 15.15 -19.04
C VAL A 319 -1.13 15.86 -19.34
N GLN A 320 -0.27 16.04 -18.34
CA GLN A 320 1.04 16.67 -18.51
C GLN A 320 1.90 15.90 -19.55
N ASP A 321 1.88 14.57 -19.51
CA ASP A 321 2.61 13.72 -20.46
C ASP A 321 2.07 13.81 -21.89
N ALA A 322 0.75 13.98 -22.04
CA ALA A 322 0.12 14.18 -23.35
C ALA A 322 0.44 15.54 -23.99
N VAL A 323 0.92 16.51 -23.21
CA VAL A 323 1.36 17.84 -23.68
C VAL A 323 2.83 18.11 -23.34
N ALA A 324 3.68 17.10 -23.54
CA ALA A 324 5.09 17.11 -23.13
C ALA A 324 5.93 18.32 -23.63
N ASP A 325 5.53 18.97 -24.72
CA ASP A 325 6.21 20.16 -25.25
C ASP A 325 5.95 21.44 -24.43
N VAL A 326 5.03 21.41 -23.47
CA VAL A 326 4.71 22.53 -22.59
C VAL A 326 5.58 22.46 -21.33
N ASP A 327 6.35 23.51 -21.06
CA ASP A 327 7.15 23.58 -19.84
C ASP A 327 6.27 23.55 -18.57
N GLU A 328 6.85 23.14 -17.45
CA GLU A 328 6.08 22.87 -16.23
C GLU A 328 5.39 24.11 -15.64
N ASN A 329 5.99 25.29 -15.75
CA ASN A 329 5.38 26.53 -15.28
C ASN A 329 4.19 26.91 -16.16
N ARG A 330 4.37 26.80 -17.48
CA ARG A 330 3.29 27.08 -18.43
C ARG A 330 2.16 26.06 -18.31
N PHE A 331 2.48 24.78 -18.10
CA PHE A 331 1.51 23.74 -17.82
C PHE A 331 0.67 24.09 -16.59
N LYS A 332 1.31 24.49 -15.49
CA LYS A 332 0.64 24.93 -14.26
C LYS A 332 -0.32 26.10 -14.53
N GLU A 333 0.12 27.12 -15.25
CA GLU A 333 -0.74 28.28 -15.59
C GLU A 333 -2.01 27.87 -16.34
N ILE A 334 -1.85 27.08 -17.41
CA ILE A 334 -2.98 26.63 -18.25
C ILE A 334 -3.87 25.65 -17.48
N ALA A 335 -3.30 24.71 -16.74
CA ALA A 335 -4.07 23.77 -15.92
C ALA A 335 -4.93 24.49 -14.88
N LEU A 336 -4.40 25.52 -14.23
CA LEU A 336 -5.13 26.27 -13.21
C LEU A 336 -6.15 27.26 -13.79
N SER A 337 -6.04 27.62 -15.08
CA SER A 337 -7.07 28.41 -15.77
C SER A 337 -8.34 27.61 -16.09
N ALA A 338 -8.31 26.28 -15.96
CA ALA A 338 -9.49 25.43 -16.14
C ALA A 338 -10.61 25.68 -15.11
N PHE A 339 -10.30 26.35 -14.01
CA PHE A 339 -11.20 26.49 -12.88
C PHE A 339 -11.66 27.94 -12.70
N GLY A 340 -12.91 28.19 -13.10
CA GLY A 340 -13.59 29.49 -12.98
C GLY A 340 -14.21 29.77 -11.60
N GLN A 341 -14.33 28.76 -10.73
CA GLN A 341 -14.90 28.90 -9.37
C GLN A 341 -14.09 28.10 -8.34
N ASP A 342 -14.31 28.42 -7.06
CA ASP A 342 -13.57 27.81 -5.94
C ASP A 342 -14.04 26.40 -5.59
N ALA A 343 -15.33 26.13 -5.76
CA ALA A 343 -15.97 24.87 -5.44
C ALA A 343 -17.03 24.54 -6.49
N TYR A 344 -17.22 23.25 -6.74
CA TYR A 344 -18.18 22.74 -7.71
C TYR A 344 -19.08 21.69 -7.04
N THR A 345 -20.35 21.68 -7.42
CA THR A 345 -21.31 20.62 -7.15
C THR A 345 -21.28 19.56 -8.25
N VAL A 346 -21.90 18.40 -7.99
CA VAL A 346 -22.05 17.32 -8.98
C VAL A 346 -22.73 17.84 -10.26
N ALA A 347 -23.81 18.63 -10.12
CA ALA A 347 -24.55 19.18 -11.26
C ALA A 347 -23.70 20.11 -12.13
N GLU A 348 -22.88 20.97 -11.53
CA GLU A 348 -21.98 21.87 -12.27
C GLU A 348 -20.87 21.10 -12.99
N ILE A 349 -20.36 20.03 -12.37
CA ILE A 349 -19.35 19.15 -13.00
C ILE A 349 -19.94 18.44 -14.22
N ILE A 350 -21.14 17.87 -14.10
CA ILE A 350 -21.88 17.22 -15.20
C ILE A 350 -22.08 18.23 -16.35
N SER A 351 -22.52 19.45 -16.02
CA SER A 351 -22.71 20.51 -17.00
C SER A 351 -21.41 20.89 -17.72
N PHE A 352 -20.30 21.01 -16.98
CA PHE A 352 -19.00 21.36 -17.55
C PHE A 352 -18.42 20.25 -18.44
N LEU A 353 -18.47 19.00 -17.99
CA LEU A 353 -17.91 17.85 -18.73
C LEU A 353 -18.82 17.34 -19.85
N GLN A 354 -20.08 17.81 -19.88
CA GLN A 354 -21.11 17.34 -20.81
C GLN A 354 -21.24 15.80 -20.76
N CYS A 355 -21.33 15.27 -19.54
CA CYS A 355 -21.53 13.84 -19.26
C CYS A 355 -22.88 13.61 -18.60
N ASP A 356 -23.22 12.35 -18.32
CA ASP A 356 -24.35 12.00 -17.46
C ASP A 356 -23.86 11.68 -16.03
N GLU A 357 -24.82 11.47 -15.12
CA GLU A 357 -24.52 11.16 -13.71
C GLU A 357 -23.86 9.78 -13.56
N CYS A 358 -24.27 8.79 -14.36
CA CYS A 358 -23.70 7.44 -14.33
C CYS A 358 -22.21 7.44 -14.71
N GLU A 359 -21.83 8.19 -15.73
CA GLU A 359 -20.45 8.34 -16.17
C GLU A 359 -19.59 8.98 -15.08
N LEU A 360 -20.15 9.96 -14.37
CA LEU A 360 -19.46 10.64 -13.28
C LEU A 360 -19.35 9.76 -12.02
N GLU A 361 -20.39 9.00 -11.69
CA GLU A 361 -20.42 8.06 -10.56
C GLU A 361 -19.34 6.99 -10.68
N MET A 362 -18.93 6.61 -11.90
CA MET A 362 -17.79 5.69 -12.10
C MET A 362 -16.45 6.25 -11.58
N LEU A 363 -16.32 7.57 -11.43
CA LEU A 363 -15.12 8.20 -10.87
C LEU A 363 -15.16 8.30 -9.34
N PHE A 364 -16.29 7.98 -8.72
CA PHE A 364 -16.51 8.17 -7.29
C PHE A 364 -16.24 6.89 -6.51
N TYR A 365 -15.46 7.01 -5.43
CA TYR A 365 -15.21 5.89 -4.50
C TYR A 365 -16.36 5.65 -3.52
N ARG A 366 -17.29 6.60 -3.42
CA ARG A 366 -18.51 6.53 -2.60
C ARG A 366 -19.56 7.46 -3.19
N ARG A 367 -20.82 7.29 -2.80
CA ARG A 367 -21.86 8.27 -3.13
C ARG A 367 -21.63 9.56 -2.35
N TYR A 368 -21.70 10.70 -3.05
CA TYR A 368 -21.65 12.02 -2.42
C TYR A 368 -23.05 12.64 -2.39
N PRO A 369 -23.40 13.42 -1.35
CA PRO A 369 -24.63 14.22 -1.35
C PRO A 369 -24.67 15.18 -2.54
N THR A 370 -25.84 15.49 -3.07
CA THR A 370 -26.00 16.40 -4.23
C THR A 370 -25.42 17.80 -3.97
N LYS A 371 -25.47 18.27 -2.71
CA LYS A 371 -24.94 19.58 -2.29
C LYS A 371 -23.45 19.54 -1.92
N GLU A 372 -22.79 18.39 -2.05
CA GLU A 372 -21.37 18.24 -1.74
C GLU A 372 -20.53 19.18 -2.62
N GLN A 373 -19.56 19.83 -1.98
CA GLN A 373 -18.67 20.79 -2.62
C GLN A 373 -17.29 20.16 -2.92
N PHE A 374 -16.84 20.24 -4.16
CA PHE A 374 -15.54 19.74 -4.64
C PHE A 374 -14.60 20.90 -4.99
N TYR A 375 -13.43 20.97 -4.33
CA TYR A 375 -12.48 22.10 -4.46
C TYR A 375 -11.37 21.81 -5.47
N LEU A 376 -11.76 21.62 -6.73
CA LEU A 376 -10.89 21.08 -7.79
C LEU A 376 -9.60 21.90 -8.01
N LYS A 377 -9.72 23.23 -8.11
CA LYS A 377 -8.57 24.14 -8.31
C LYS A 377 -7.51 24.01 -7.22
N LYS A 378 -7.95 23.93 -5.96
CA LYS A 378 -7.06 23.80 -4.80
C LYS A 378 -6.30 22.48 -4.85
N ARG A 379 -6.96 21.40 -5.27
CA ARG A 379 -6.31 20.08 -5.40
C ARG A 379 -5.35 20.03 -6.57
N ALA A 380 -5.74 20.52 -7.74
CA ALA A 380 -4.85 20.63 -8.89
C ALA A 380 -3.60 21.43 -8.57
N ARG A 381 -3.77 22.60 -7.94
CA ARG A 381 -2.65 23.46 -7.52
C ARG A 381 -1.69 22.71 -6.60
N HIS A 382 -2.23 22.11 -5.53
CA HIS A 382 -1.43 21.32 -4.59
C HIS A 382 -0.63 20.26 -5.32
N VAL A 383 -1.28 19.45 -6.16
CA VAL A 383 -0.65 18.31 -6.85
C VAL A 383 0.48 18.76 -7.77
N ILE A 384 0.25 19.79 -8.58
CA ILE A 384 1.24 20.29 -9.54
C ILE A 384 2.40 20.95 -8.80
N GLU A 385 2.13 21.83 -7.83
CA GLU A 385 3.20 22.53 -7.12
C GLU A 385 3.99 21.58 -6.20
N GLU A 386 3.36 20.57 -5.62
CA GLU A 386 4.04 19.55 -4.82
C GLU A 386 4.95 18.67 -5.68
N SER A 387 4.51 18.26 -6.88
CA SER A 387 5.37 17.46 -7.76
C SER A 387 6.60 18.23 -8.24
N MET A 388 6.47 19.54 -8.46
CA MET A 388 7.61 20.44 -8.71
C MET A 388 8.59 20.44 -7.54
N ARG A 389 8.09 20.55 -6.30
CA ARG A 389 8.93 20.50 -5.09
C ARG A 389 9.64 19.17 -4.91
N VAL A 390 9.01 18.04 -5.25
CA VAL A 390 9.69 16.73 -5.23
C VAL A 390 10.88 16.71 -6.20
N LYS A 391 10.72 17.23 -7.42
CA LYS A 391 11.81 17.30 -8.40
C LYS A 391 12.94 18.21 -7.92
N GLU A 392 12.60 19.36 -7.34
CA GLU A 392 13.57 20.30 -6.76
C GLU A 392 14.36 19.64 -5.62
N PHE A 393 13.66 19.00 -4.67
CA PHE A 393 14.29 18.30 -3.56
C PHE A 393 15.21 17.16 -4.05
N ARG A 394 14.77 16.40 -5.05
CA ARG A 394 15.60 15.37 -5.70
C ARG A 394 16.88 15.97 -6.27
N SER A 395 16.77 17.08 -7.03
CA SER A 395 17.93 17.76 -7.62
C SER A 395 18.90 18.30 -6.57
N ILE A 396 18.41 18.76 -5.41
CA ILE A 396 19.26 19.14 -4.27
C ILE A 396 19.99 17.92 -3.72
N CYS A 397 19.30 16.79 -3.56
CA CYS A 397 19.89 15.56 -3.05
C CYS A 397 20.97 14.98 -3.99
N ASP A 398 20.77 15.09 -5.31
CA ASP A 398 21.74 14.60 -6.30
C ASP A 398 23.12 15.29 -6.18
N GLN A 399 23.19 16.48 -5.57
CA GLN A 399 24.47 17.16 -5.27
C GLN A 399 25.32 16.44 -4.21
N PHE A 400 24.74 15.50 -3.47
CA PHE A 400 25.41 14.69 -2.45
C PHE A 400 25.69 13.25 -2.91
N ALA A 401 25.29 12.88 -4.13
CA ALA A 401 25.59 11.58 -4.72
C ALA A 401 27.02 11.57 -5.28
N ASN A 402 28.00 11.43 -4.39
CA ASN A 402 29.41 11.15 -4.74
C ASN A 402 29.73 9.67 -4.59
#